data_AF-A0A940FC07-F1
#
_entry.id   AF-A0A940FC07-F1
#
_cell.length_a   1.000
_cell.length_b   1.000
_cell.length_c   1.000
_cell.angle_alpha   90.00
_cell.angle_beta   90.00
_cell.angle_gamma   90.00
#
_symmetry.space_group_name_H-M   'P 1'
#
loop_
_entity.id
_entity.type
_entity.pdbx_description
1 polymer ?
#
loop_
_entity_poly.entity_id
_entity_poly.type
_entity_poly.pdbx_seq_one_letter_code
_entity_poly.pdbx_strand_id
1 'polypeptide(L)'
;MQATEPLSVPLDHQQIAAANRLHARLTQWVEADQAITLLKEKVPGFDVAACVLKATAVNQLYGTNVFAISRMARHISEVMQAPPASPDEFVKAIATLSHHGTERMHVSFAAKFAHFFIDQHVFLIYDSYAERMVKHHLGVSRYASDKLNPYRAFVRAVGQLRAVASLTCSAAELDRYLWLAGLCREWRAKGPRAQINAEVLQLLETSRTTEDPDVLILLGETP
;
A
#
# COMPACT_ATOMS: atom_id res chain seq x y z
N MET A 1 -15.34 15.69 25.61
CA MET A 1 -14.73 15.65 24.26
C MET A 1 -13.34 16.24 24.37
N GLN A 2 -12.28 15.42 24.30
CA GLN A 2 -10.93 15.96 24.09
C GLN A 2 -10.87 16.46 22.64
N ALA A 3 -10.42 17.70 22.44
CA ALA A 3 -10.19 18.23 21.11
C ALA A 3 -9.12 17.36 20.43
N THR A 4 -9.47 16.73 19.31
CA THR A 4 -8.53 15.92 18.53
C THR A 4 -7.45 16.86 17.99
N GLU A 5 -6.19 16.66 18.38
CA GLU A 5 -5.08 17.48 17.89
C GLU A 5 -5.01 17.46 16.34
N PRO A 6 -4.78 18.63 15.70
CA PRO A 6 -4.70 18.72 14.25
C PRO A 6 -3.57 17.84 13.69
N LEU A 7 -3.66 17.51 12.40
CA LEU A 7 -2.57 16.83 11.70
C LEU A 7 -1.30 17.69 11.71
N SER A 8 -0.13 17.04 11.77
CA SER A 8 1.16 17.72 11.59
C SER A 8 1.29 18.33 10.21
N VAL A 9 0.75 17.65 9.19
CA VAL A 9 0.56 18.20 7.85
C VAL A 9 -0.89 17.95 7.43
N PRO A 10 -1.67 18.98 7.07
CA PRO A 10 -3.04 18.83 6.62
C PRO A 10 -3.14 17.80 5.48
N LEU A 11 -4.25 17.08 5.47
CA LEU A 11 -4.64 16.20 4.38
C LEU A 11 -6.07 16.55 4.00
N ASP A 12 -6.28 16.96 2.76
CA ASP A 12 -7.59 17.28 2.24
C ASP A 12 -8.08 16.28 1.17
N HIS A 13 -9.37 16.37 0.84
CA HIS A 13 -10.01 15.52 -0.17
C HIS A 13 -9.53 15.80 -1.60
N GLN A 14 -9.05 17.00 -1.89
CA GLN A 14 -8.52 17.36 -3.21
C GLN A 14 -7.20 16.64 -3.49
N GLN A 15 -6.33 16.49 -2.48
CA GLN A 15 -5.10 15.71 -2.60
C GLN A 15 -5.39 14.25 -2.97
N ILE A 16 -6.39 13.64 -2.32
CA ILE A 16 -6.82 12.27 -2.60
C ILE A 16 -7.43 12.17 -4.00
N ALA A 17 -8.28 13.13 -4.39
CA ALA A 17 -8.86 13.17 -5.72
C ALA A 17 -7.80 13.32 -6.82
N ALA A 18 -6.79 14.17 -6.60
CA ALA A 18 -5.66 14.35 -7.51
C ALA A 18 -4.85 13.07 -7.66
N ALA A 19 -4.57 12.36 -6.55
CA ALA A 19 -3.90 11.05 -6.62
C ALA A 19 -4.67 10.05 -7.48
N ASN A 20 -6.00 10.01 -7.38
CA ASN A 20 -6.81 9.09 -8.17
C ASN A 20 -6.83 9.47 -9.66
N ARG A 21 -6.87 10.77 -10.00
CA ARG A 21 -6.72 11.22 -11.40
C ARG A 21 -5.34 10.90 -11.98
N LEU A 22 -4.27 11.10 -11.21
CA LEU A 22 -2.92 10.74 -11.61
C LEU A 22 -2.77 9.23 -11.79
N HIS A 23 -3.29 8.43 -10.86
CA HIS A 23 -3.27 6.97 -10.96
C HIS A 23 -3.97 6.49 -12.24
N ALA A 24 -5.09 7.10 -12.63
CA ALA A 24 -5.79 6.75 -13.87
C ALA A 24 -4.97 7.03 -15.14
N ARG A 25 -3.91 7.85 -15.06
CA ARG A 25 -2.97 8.15 -16.16
C ARG A 25 -1.74 7.25 -16.16
N LEU A 26 -1.55 6.42 -15.13
CA LEU A 26 -0.48 5.45 -15.02
C LEU A 26 -0.90 4.13 -15.65
N THR A 27 -0.76 4.04 -16.97
CA THR A 27 -1.24 2.91 -17.78
C THR A 27 -0.74 1.56 -17.25
N GLN A 28 0.55 1.43 -16.89
CA GLN A 28 1.09 0.15 -16.40
C GLN A 28 0.46 -0.25 -15.06
N TRP A 29 0.18 0.71 -14.18
CA TRP A 29 -0.50 0.45 -12.91
C TRP A 29 -1.98 0.12 -13.09
N VAL A 30 -2.66 0.78 -14.02
CA VAL A 30 -4.05 0.43 -14.40
C VAL A 30 -4.12 -0.98 -14.99
N GLU A 31 -3.19 -1.35 -15.87
CA GLU A 31 -3.09 -2.70 -16.43
C GLU A 31 -2.79 -3.75 -15.35
N ALA A 32 -1.91 -3.43 -14.38
CA ALA A 32 -1.61 -4.31 -13.26
C ALA A 32 -2.84 -4.57 -12.37
N ASP A 33 -3.59 -3.52 -12.02
CA ASP A 33 -4.85 -3.62 -11.27
C ASP A 33 -5.87 -4.52 -12.01
N GLN A 34 -6.02 -4.32 -13.32
CA GLN A 34 -6.91 -5.12 -14.18
C GLN A 34 -6.46 -6.59 -14.26
N ALA A 35 -5.17 -6.84 -14.44
CA ALA A 35 -4.61 -8.19 -14.51
C ALA A 35 -4.84 -8.97 -13.21
N ILE A 36 -4.64 -8.33 -12.06
CA ILE A 36 -4.92 -8.94 -10.75
C ILE A 36 -6.41 -9.19 -10.56
N THR A 37 -7.27 -8.25 -10.97
CA THR A 37 -8.73 -8.42 -10.90
C THR A 37 -9.17 -9.64 -11.71
N LEU A 38 -8.69 -9.75 -12.95
CA LEU A 38 -8.94 -10.90 -13.81
C LEU A 38 -8.43 -12.20 -13.18
N LEU A 39 -7.23 -12.18 -12.59
CA LEU A 39 -6.66 -13.35 -11.92
C LEU A 39 -7.51 -13.79 -10.71
N LYS A 40 -8.00 -12.85 -9.90
CA LYS A 40 -8.90 -13.14 -8.77
C LYS A 40 -10.17 -13.85 -9.23
N GLU A 41 -10.76 -13.40 -10.33
CA GLU A 41 -11.99 -13.97 -10.89
C GLU A 41 -11.78 -15.34 -11.54
N LYS A 42 -10.69 -15.51 -12.30
CA LYS A 42 -10.44 -16.73 -13.09
C LYS A 42 -9.75 -17.84 -12.32
N VAL A 43 -9.09 -17.51 -11.21
CA VAL A 43 -8.37 -18.47 -10.36
C VAL A 43 -8.93 -18.36 -8.93
N PRO A 44 -10.15 -18.88 -8.68
CA PRO A 44 -10.72 -18.89 -7.35
C PRO A 44 -9.97 -19.86 -6.42
N GLY A 45 -10.20 -19.76 -5.12
CA GLY A 45 -9.63 -20.67 -4.13
C GLY A 45 -8.15 -20.43 -3.82
N PHE A 46 -7.61 -21.27 -2.95
CA PHE A 46 -6.28 -21.12 -2.36
C PHE A 46 -5.54 -22.46 -2.23
N ASP A 47 -5.75 -23.38 -3.18
CA ASP A 47 -4.83 -24.49 -3.35
C ASP A 47 -3.43 -23.98 -3.73
N VAL A 48 -2.42 -24.86 -3.66
CA VAL A 48 -1.03 -24.46 -3.90
C VAL A 48 -0.83 -23.87 -5.29
N ALA A 49 -1.49 -24.37 -6.33
CA ALA A 49 -1.33 -23.88 -7.69
C ALA A 49 -1.93 -22.47 -7.85
N ALA A 50 -3.14 -22.26 -7.32
CA ALA A 50 -3.77 -20.95 -7.25
C ALA A 50 -2.90 -19.96 -6.46
N CYS A 51 -2.34 -20.38 -5.32
CA CYS A 51 -1.45 -19.55 -4.52
C CYS A 51 -0.14 -19.21 -5.24
N VAL A 52 0.43 -20.11 -6.05
CA VAL A 52 1.62 -19.82 -6.87
C VAL A 52 1.30 -18.69 -7.86
N LEU A 53 0.18 -18.77 -8.58
CA LEU A 53 -0.21 -17.73 -9.54
C LEU A 53 -0.43 -16.38 -8.84
N LYS A 54 -1.24 -16.38 -7.77
CA LYS A 54 -1.57 -15.17 -7.00
C LYS A 54 -0.35 -14.52 -6.35
N ALA A 55 0.51 -15.32 -5.72
CA ALA A 55 1.74 -14.83 -5.10
C ALA A 55 2.73 -14.30 -6.15
N THR A 56 2.86 -14.97 -7.29
CA THR A 56 3.71 -14.50 -8.39
C THR A 56 3.23 -13.16 -8.93
N ALA A 57 1.93 -13.02 -9.18
CA ALA A 57 1.34 -11.78 -9.69
C ALA A 57 1.59 -10.60 -8.74
N VAL A 58 1.26 -10.75 -7.45
CA VAL A 58 1.50 -9.69 -6.45
C VAL A 58 2.98 -9.36 -6.34
N ASN A 59 3.85 -10.38 -6.28
CA ASN A 59 5.27 -10.14 -6.12
C ASN A 59 5.90 -9.42 -7.31
N GLN A 60 5.51 -9.80 -8.53
CA GLN A 60 6.08 -9.24 -9.75
C GLN A 60 5.51 -7.86 -10.08
N LEU A 61 4.19 -7.67 -9.94
CA LEU A 61 3.52 -6.41 -10.30
C LEU A 61 3.75 -5.31 -9.24
N TYR A 62 3.88 -5.67 -7.96
CA TYR A 62 4.07 -4.70 -6.87
C TYR A 62 5.45 -4.76 -6.21
N GLY A 63 6.41 -5.48 -6.80
CA GLY A 63 7.82 -5.43 -6.41
C GLY A 63 8.10 -5.81 -4.95
N THR A 64 7.48 -6.87 -4.44
CA THR A 64 7.51 -7.18 -2.99
C THR A 64 8.74 -7.98 -2.53
N ASN A 65 9.60 -8.39 -3.47
CA ASN A 65 10.87 -9.09 -3.24
C ASN A 65 10.75 -10.39 -2.43
N VAL A 66 9.67 -11.14 -2.61
CA VAL A 66 9.53 -12.52 -2.14
C VAL A 66 10.24 -13.44 -3.14
N PHE A 67 11.46 -13.87 -2.80
CA PHE A 67 12.25 -14.76 -3.68
C PHE A 67 11.81 -16.23 -3.61
N ALA A 68 11.34 -16.68 -2.44
CA ALA A 68 10.91 -18.06 -2.22
C ALA A 68 9.42 -18.26 -2.55
N ILE A 69 9.01 -17.93 -3.77
CA ILE A 69 7.58 -17.90 -4.18
C ILE A 69 6.87 -19.23 -3.92
N SER A 70 7.45 -20.37 -4.33
CA SER A 70 6.80 -21.67 -4.12
C SER A 70 6.60 -22.01 -2.64
N ARG A 71 7.51 -21.56 -1.77
CA ARG A 71 7.38 -21.75 -0.32
C ARG A 71 6.30 -20.83 0.25
N MET A 72 6.29 -19.56 -0.17
CA MET A 72 5.27 -18.61 0.23
C MET A 72 3.87 -19.06 -0.23
N ALA A 73 3.74 -19.60 -1.43
CA ALA A 73 2.47 -20.11 -1.95
C ALA A 73 1.93 -21.29 -1.13
N ARG A 74 2.79 -22.24 -0.75
CA ARG A 74 2.40 -23.34 0.14
C ARG A 74 1.98 -22.84 1.52
N HIS A 75 2.77 -21.92 2.08
CA HIS A 75 2.47 -21.27 3.36
C HIS A 75 1.11 -20.56 3.35
N ILE A 76 0.80 -19.80 2.29
CA ILE A 76 -0.53 -19.20 2.12
C ILE A 76 -1.61 -20.28 2.08
N SER A 77 -1.41 -21.35 1.28
CA SER A 77 -2.38 -22.43 1.18
C SER A 77 -2.68 -23.08 2.54
N GLU A 78 -1.66 -23.24 3.39
CA GLU A 78 -1.78 -23.73 4.77
C GLU A 78 -2.54 -22.74 5.68
N VAL A 79 -2.18 -21.45 5.65
CA VAL A 79 -2.89 -20.40 6.40
C VAL A 79 -4.36 -20.33 6.02
N MET A 80 -4.68 -20.54 4.74
CA MET A 80 -6.06 -20.50 4.24
C MET A 80 -6.93 -21.69 4.68
N GLN A 81 -6.36 -22.75 5.25
CA GLN A 81 -7.15 -23.85 5.84
C GLN A 81 -7.85 -23.42 7.14
N ALA A 82 -7.23 -22.50 7.90
CA ALA A 82 -7.77 -21.96 9.14
C ALA A 82 -7.34 -20.49 9.29
N PRO A 83 -7.90 -19.59 8.45
CA PRO A 83 -7.44 -18.20 8.41
C PRO A 83 -7.77 -17.48 9.73
N PRO A 84 -6.83 -16.68 10.29
CA PRO A 84 -7.13 -15.84 11.44
C PRO A 84 -8.29 -14.89 11.15
N ALA A 85 -9.20 -14.71 12.12
CA ALA A 85 -10.37 -13.84 11.97
C ALA A 85 -10.00 -12.35 11.96
N SER A 86 -8.94 -11.95 12.68
CA SER A 86 -8.51 -10.55 12.73
C SER A 86 -7.71 -10.19 11.47
N PRO A 87 -8.05 -9.12 10.72
CA PRO A 87 -7.33 -8.75 9.50
C PRO A 87 -5.82 -8.57 9.72
N ASP A 88 -5.42 -7.99 10.85
CA ASP A 88 -4.02 -7.76 11.16
C ASP A 88 -3.25 -9.02 11.57
N GLU A 89 -3.91 -9.98 12.22
CA GLU A 89 -3.31 -11.29 12.49
C GLU A 89 -3.29 -12.16 11.22
N PHE A 90 -4.26 -12.00 10.31
CA PHE A 90 -4.25 -12.64 9.00
C PHE A 90 -3.06 -12.19 8.15
N VAL A 91 -2.84 -10.88 8.04
CA VAL A 91 -1.68 -10.32 7.32
C VAL A 91 -0.38 -10.79 7.99
N LYS A 92 -0.31 -10.79 9.32
CA LYS A 92 0.86 -11.28 10.05
C LYS A 92 1.11 -12.77 9.77
N ALA A 93 0.07 -13.61 9.78
CA ALA A 93 0.17 -15.04 9.52
C ALA A 93 0.74 -15.31 8.11
N ILE A 94 0.26 -14.62 7.07
CA ILE A 94 0.85 -14.73 5.72
C ILE A 94 2.28 -14.19 5.70
N ALA A 95 2.55 -13.07 6.38
CA ALA A 95 3.86 -12.42 6.35
C ALA A 95 4.98 -13.26 6.98
N THR A 96 4.68 -14.03 8.02
CA THR A 96 5.66 -14.81 8.78
C THR A 96 6.03 -16.10 8.06
N LEU A 97 7.04 -16.00 7.18
CA LEU A 97 7.59 -17.16 6.48
C LEU A 97 8.88 -17.63 7.16
N SER A 98 8.80 -18.71 7.94
CA SER A 98 9.95 -19.26 8.65
C SER A 98 10.89 -20.02 7.73
N HIS A 99 12.20 -19.81 7.88
CA HIS A 99 13.23 -20.58 7.16
C HIS A 99 14.47 -20.81 8.02
N HIS A 100 14.82 -22.08 8.26
CA HIS A 100 16.01 -22.48 9.03
C HIS A 100 16.19 -21.69 10.35
N GLY A 101 15.10 -21.49 11.10
CA GLY A 101 15.12 -20.76 12.37
C GLY A 101 15.19 -19.24 12.27
N THR A 102 15.26 -18.66 11.06
CA THR A 102 15.13 -17.21 10.85
C THR A 102 13.73 -16.88 10.33
N GLU A 103 12.99 -16.06 11.07
CA GLU A 103 11.72 -15.50 10.61
C GLU A 103 11.97 -14.23 9.80
N ARG A 104 11.52 -14.23 8.54
CA ARG A 104 11.48 -13.01 7.73
C ARG A 104 10.03 -12.64 7.50
N MET A 105 9.64 -11.45 7.97
CA MET A 105 8.29 -10.93 7.75
C MET A 105 8.17 -10.24 6.40
N HIS A 106 7.30 -10.76 5.54
CA HIS A 106 6.96 -10.19 4.23
C HIS A 106 5.68 -9.34 4.29
N VAL A 107 5.62 -8.37 5.21
CA VAL A 107 4.38 -7.62 5.53
C VAL A 107 3.79 -6.90 4.31
N SER A 108 4.63 -6.25 3.49
CA SER A 108 4.17 -5.55 2.27
C SER A 108 3.52 -6.51 1.28
N PHE A 109 4.12 -7.68 1.08
CA PHE A 109 3.54 -8.74 0.25
C PHE A 109 2.22 -9.24 0.82
N ALA A 110 2.19 -9.59 2.11
CA ALA A 110 1.00 -10.14 2.76
C ALA A 110 -0.19 -9.16 2.74
N ALA A 111 0.06 -7.87 3.01
CA ALA A 111 -0.97 -6.84 2.96
C ALA A 111 -1.54 -6.67 1.53
N LYS A 112 -0.68 -6.62 0.51
CA LYS A 112 -1.10 -6.54 -0.90
C LYS A 112 -1.85 -7.80 -1.33
N PHE A 113 -1.37 -8.98 -0.95
CA PHE A 113 -2.05 -10.24 -1.22
C PHE A 113 -3.47 -10.24 -0.62
N ALA A 114 -3.61 -9.81 0.65
CA ALA A 114 -4.89 -9.74 1.32
C ALA A 114 -5.83 -8.69 0.68
N HIS A 115 -5.31 -7.51 0.35
CA HIS A 115 -6.05 -6.47 -0.38
C HIS A 115 -6.65 -7.01 -1.68
N PHE A 116 -5.84 -7.65 -2.51
CA PHE A 116 -6.31 -8.10 -3.81
C PHE A 116 -7.18 -9.35 -3.75
N PHE A 117 -6.76 -10.39 -3.03
CA PHE A 117 -7.38 -11.71 -3.12
C PHE A 117 -8.36 -12.06 -2.00
N ILE A 118 -8.40 -11.29 -0.91
CA ILE A 118 -9.35 -11.48 0.19
C ILE A 118 -10.43 -10.41 0.10
N ASP A 119 -10.13 -9.17 0.51
CA ASP A 119 -11.10 -8.07 0.48
C ASP A 119 -10.41 -6.69 0.48
N GLN A 120 -10.49 -5.99 -0.66
CA GLN A 120 -9.91 -4.65 -0.84
C GLN A 120 -10.56 -3.57 0.03
N HIS A 121 -11.76 -3.83 0.59
CA HIS A 121 -12.44 -2.89 1.48
C HIS A 121 -11.99 -3.03 2.95
N VAL A 122 -11.41 -4.19 3.31
CA VAL A 122 -10.95 -4.49 4.66
C VAL A 122 -9.43 -4.31 4.79
N PHE A 123 -8.67 -4.75 3.79
CA PHE A 123 -7.22 -4.77 3.86
C PHE A 123 -6.62 -3.58 3.12
N LEU A 124 -5.97 -2.68 3.85
CA LEU A 124 -5.16 -1.59 3.29
C LEU A 124 -3.84 -2.13 2.71
N ILE A 125 -3.36 -1.53 1.63
CA ILE A 125 -2.02 -1.79 1.11
C ILE A 125 -0.98 -1.19 2.07
N TYR A 126 0.01 -2.01 2.45
CA TYR A 126 1.14 -1.58 3.26
C TYR A 126 2.44 -1.63 2.46
N ASP A 127 3.20 -0.54 2.50
CA ASP A 127 4.62 -0.49 2.15
C ASP A 127 5.30 0.72 2.80
N SER A 128 6.60 0.86 2.55
CA SER A 128 7.38 1.93 3.17
C SER A 128 6.99 3.33 2.69
N TYR A 129 6.39 3.50 1.51
CA TYR A 129 5.92 4.79 1.03
C TYR A 129 4.63 5.18 1.74
N ALA A 130 3.67 4.27 1.80
CA ALA A 130 2.41 4.48 2.51
C ALA A 130 2.64 4.75 4.00
N GLU A 131 3.50 3.95 4.65
CA GLU A 131 3.84 4.15 6.06
C GLU A 131 4.48 5.52 6.32
N ARG A 132 5.41 5.96 5.46
CA ARG A 132 6.04 7.27 5.56
C ARG A 132 5.02 8.40 5.36
N MET A 133 4.05 8.24 4.47
CA MET A 133 3.00 9.24 4.27
C MET A 133 2.06 9.36 5.46
N VAL A 134 1.67 8.24 6.08
CA VAL A 134 0.87 8.30 7.32
C VAL A 134 1.64 9.02 8.43
N LYS A 135 2.93 8.73 8.59
CA LYS A 135 3.82 9.44 9.54
C LYS A 135 3.97 10.92 9.20
N HIS A 136 3.98 11.28 7.92
CA HIS A 136 4.08 12.67 7.47
C HIS A 136 2.88 13.51 7.95
N HIS A 137 1.67 13.00 7.78
CA HIS A 137 0.46 13.71 8.20
C HIS A 137 0.23 13.67 9.71
N LEU A 138 0.39 12.51 10.34
CA LEU A 138 0.16 12.39 11.79
C LEU A 138 1.27 13.04 12.61
N GLY A 139 2.50 13.04 12.10
CA GLY A 139 3.70 13.28 12.90
C GLY A 139 4.25 11.99 13.51
N VAL A 140 5.57 11.90 13.58
CA VAL A 140 6.28 10.68 14.04
C VAL A 140 5.90 10.31 15.47
N SER A 141 5.68 11.30 16.35
CA SER A 141 5.29 11.09 17.75
C SER A 141 3.93 10.41 17.92
N ARG A 142 3.02 10.59 16.95
CA ARG A 142 1.66 10.02 16.97
C ARG A 142 1.59 8.64 16.32
N TYR A 143 2.63 8.21 15.60
CA TYR A 143 2.70 6.88 15.02
C TYR A 143 3.21 5.86 16.05
N ALA A 144 2.28 5.16 16.72
CA ALA A 144 2.60 4.10 17.67
C ALA A 144 3.07 2.83 16.94
N SER A 145 4.39 2.69 16.72
CA SER A 145 4.99 1.54 16.06
C SER A 145 4.80 0.24 16.84
N ASP A 146 4.57 -0.86 16.14
CA ASP A 146 4.55 -2.21 16.69
C ASP A 146 5.52 -3.08 15.87
N LYS A 147 6.63 -3.50 16.48
CA LYS A 147 7.65 -4.32 15.78
C LYS A 147 7.17 -5.75 15.54
N LEU A 148 6.24 -6.25 16.35
CA LEU A 148 5.71 -7.62 16.25
C LEU A 148 4.53 -7.70 15.28
N ASN A 149 3.83 -6.59 15.06
CA ASN A 149 2.80 -6.46 14.04
C ASN A 149 2.80 -5.05 13.41
N PRO A 150 3.73 -4.77 12.48
CA PRO A 150 3.82 -3.46 11.82
C PRO A 150 2.53 -3.07 11.08
N TYR A 151 1.81 -4.05 10.55
CA TYR A 151 0.56 -3.82 9.85
C TYR A 151 -0.55 -3.32 10.79
N ARG A 152 -0.67 -3.91 12.00
CA ARG A 152 -1.61 -3.42 13.04
C ARG A 152 -1.33 -1.96 13.38
N ALA A 153 -0.07 -1.60 13.60
CA ALA A 153 0.31 -0.21 13.88
C ALA A 153 -0.09 0.72 12.72
N PHE A 154 0.18 0.30 11.48
CA PHE A 154 -0.21 1.04 10.29
C PHE A 154 -1.73 1.24 10.17
N VAL A 155 -2.53 0.18 10.28
CA VAL A 155 -4.00 0.26 10.19
C VAL A 155 -4.57 1.19 11.26
N ARG A 156 -4.07 1.12 12.49
CA ARG A 156 -4.46 2.04 13.58
C ARG A 156 -4.12 3.49 13.23
N ALA A 157 -2.92 3.73 12.72
CA ALA A 157 -2.50 5.06 12.31
C ALA A 157 -3.34 5.60 11.13
N VAL A 158 -3.65 4.77 10.12
CA VAL A 158 -4.57 5.16 9.04
C VAL A 158 -5.96 5.49 9.60
N GLY A 159 -6.48 4.72 10.56
CA GLY A 159 -7.73 5.02 11.23
C GLY A 159 -7.73 6.38 11.93
N GLN A 160 -6.64 6.72 12.63
CA GLN A 160 -6.46 8.04 13.23
C GLN A 160 -6.39 9.15 12.18
N LEU A 161 -5.62 8.95 11.11
CA LEU A 161 -5.50 9.92 10.02
C LEU A 161 -6.87 10.23 9.41
N ARG A 162 -7.65 9.18 9.10
CA ARG A 162 -9.00 9.30 8.55
C ARG A 162 -9.95 10.06 9.49
N ALA A 163 -9.89 9.76 10.79
CA ALA A 163 -10.73 10.42 11.79
C ALA A 163 -10.40 11.90 11.93
N VAL A 164 -9.11 12.27 12.02
CA VAL A 164 -8.68 13.67 12.20
C VAL A 164 -8.95 14.50 10.95
N ALA A 165 -8.68 13.97 9.76
CA ALA A 165 -8.91 14.68 8.50
C ALA A 165 -10.35 14.54 7.97
N SER A 166 -11.25 13.87 8.69
CA SER A 166 -12.64 13.64 8.28
C SER A 166 -12.76 13.05 6.87
N LEU A 167 -11.94 12.03 6.58
CA LEU A 167 -11.89 11.39 5.26
C LEU A 167 -13.04 10.41 5.06
N THR A 168 -13.73 10.55 3.92
CA THR A 168 -14.88 9.72 3.52
C THR A 168 -14.59 8.85 2.30
N CYS A 169 -13.39 8.94 1.73
CA CYS A 169 -12.95 8.11 0.61
C CYS A 169 -12.82 6.63 0.99
N SER A 170 -12.83 5.77 -0.01
CA SER A 170 -12.56 4.33 0.13
C SER A 170 -11.11 4.05 0.55
N ALA A 171 -10.86 2.81 1.01
CA ALA A 171 -9.51 2.32 1.30
C ALA A 171 -8.60 2.42 0.05
N ALA A 172 -9.10 1.99 -1.11
CA ALA A 172 -8.36 2.02 -2.36
C ALA A 172 -7.99 3.45 -2.81
N GLU A 173 -8.91 4.41 -2.67
CA GLU A 173 -8.62 5.82 -3.00
C GLU A 173 -7.54 6.41 -2.09
N LEU A 174 -7.58 6.10 -0.79
CA LEU A 174 -6.57 6.53 0.15
C LEU A 174 -5.22 5.84 -0.09
N ASP A 175 -5.21 4.55 -0.42
CA ASP A 175 -3.98 3.80 -0.70
C ASP A 175 -3.24 4.38 -1.91
N ARG A 176 -3.96 4.73 -3.00
CA ARG A 176 -3.38 5.42 -4.15
C ARG A 176 -2.73 6.74 -3.76
N TYR A 177 -3.38 7.52 -2.90
CA TYR A 177 -2.82 8.75 -2.35
C TYR A 177 -1.54 8.49 -1.57
N LEU A 178 -1.60 7.61 -0.57
CA LEU A 178 -0.47 7.31 0.32
C LEU A 178 0.75 6.80 -0.47
N TRP A 179 0.52 6.01 -1.51
CA TRP A 179 1.58 5.49 -2.36
C TRP A 179 2.15 6.56 -3.31
N LEU A 180 1.30 7.25 -4.10
CA LEU A 180 1.77 8.25 -5.07
C LEU A 180 2.42 9.45 -4.39
N ALA A 181 1.78 10.02 -3.37
CA ALA A 181 2.37 11.14 -2.64
C ALA A 181 3.69 10.74 -1.97
N GLY A 182 3.78 9.50 -1.45
CA GLY A 182 5.01 8.96 -0.88
C GLY A 182 6.16 8.87 -1.88
N LEU A 183 5.88 8.38 -3.08
CA LEU A 183 6.86 8.34 -4.19
C LEU A 183 7.28 9.75 -4.63
N CYS A 184 6.32 10.66 -4.79
CA CYS A 184 6.59 12.04 -5.19
C CYS A 184 7.49 12.77 -4.17
N ARG A 185 7.24 12.59 -2.88
CA ARG A 185 8.07 13.15 -1.81
C ARG A 185 9.46 12.52 -1.78
N GLU A 186 9.56 11.21 -2.00
CA GLU A 186 10.86 10.52 -2.13
C GLU A 186 11.68 11.11 -3.28
N TRP A 187 11.07 11.30 -4.44
CA TRP A 187 11.69 11.94 -5.60
C TRP A 187 12.16 13.36 -5.30
N ARG A 188 11.32 14.17 -4.65
CA ARG A 188 11.70 15.54 -4.26
C ARG A 188 12.88 15.57 -3.29
N ALA A 189 12.93 14.63 -2.35
CA ALA A 189 13.99 14.56 -1.36
C ALA A 189 15.32 14.03 -1.93
N LYS A 190 15.28 13.06 -2.85
CA LYS A 190 16.46 12.30 -3.28
C LYS A 190 16.84 12.51 -4.75
N GLY A 191 15.99 13.13 -5.55
CA GLY A 191 16.15 13.27 -6.99
C GLY A 191 16.51 11.93 -7.64
N PRO A 192 17.52 11.87 -8.53
CA PRO A 192 17.95 10.65 -9.21
C PRO A 192 18.30 9.44 -8.31
N ARG A 193 18.49 9.65 -7.00
CA ARG A 193 18.75 8.56 -6.04
C ARG A 193 17.47 7.94 -5.46
N ALA A 194 16.30 8.46 -5.79
CA ALA A 194 15.03 7.93 -5.33
C ALA A 194 14.74 6.56 -5.97
N GLN A 195 14.25 5.62 -5.17
CA GLN A 195 13.88 4.28 -5.65
C GLN A 195 12.40 4.23 -6.06
N ILE A 196 12.02 5.01 -7.07
CA ILE A 196 10.65 5.07 -7.57
C ILE A 196 10.49 4.25 -8.85
N ASN A 197 9.26 3.87 -9.19
CA ASN A 197 9.00 3.15 -10.44
C ASN A 197 9.15 4.08 -11.65
N ALA A 198 9.49 3.51 -12.80
CA ALA A 198 9.82 4.26 -14.02
C ALA A 198 8.65 5.09 -14.56
N GLU A 199 7.41 4.57 -14.47
CA GLU A 199 6.24 5.29 -14.97
C GLU A 199 5.91 6.54 -14.11
N VAL A 200 6.02 6.42 -12.79
CA VAL A 200 5.88 7.56 -11.87
C VAL A 200 7.04 8.54 -12.05
N LEU A 201 8.27 8.08 -12.32
CA LEU A 201 9.38 8.97 -12.66
C LEU A 201 9.06 9.78 -13.90
N GLN A 202 8.61 9.14 -14.98
CA GLN A 202 8.23 9.82 -16.22
C GLN A 202 7.10 10.83 -16.01
N LEU A 203 6.08 10.48 -15.22
CA LEU A 203 5.01 11.40 -14.81
C LEU A 203 5.60 12.65 -14.13
N LEU A 204 6.53 12.46 -13.18
CA LEU A 204 7.12 13.55 -12.41
C LEU A 204 8.12 14.41 -13.18
N GLU A 205 8.81 13.83 -14.16
CA GLU A 205 9.68 14.57 -15.07
C GLU A 205 8.84 15.43 -16.03
N THR A 206 7.75 14.88 -16.55
CA THR A 206 6.81 15.60 -17.42
C THR A 206 6.10 16.71 -16.64
N SER A 207 5.66 16.46 -15.41
CA SER A 207 4.95 17.47 -14.61
C SER A 207 5.79 18.69 -14.28
N ARG A 208 7.13 18.57 -14.25
CA ARG A 208 8.04 19.71 -14.04
C ARG A 208 8.05 20.69 -15.21
N THR A 209 7.81 20.21 -16.42
CA THR A 209 7.78 21.07 -17.62
C THR A 209 6.38 21.59 -17.91
N THR A 210 5.34 20.84 -17.54
CA THR A 210 3.95 21.17 -17.86
C THR A 210 3.19 21.83 -16.70
N GLU A 211 3.81 22.00 -15.53
CA GLU A 211 3.16 22.51 -14.31
C GLU A 211 1.85 21.76 -14.00
N ASP A 212 1.90 20.44 -13.99
CA ASP A 212 0.70 19.60 -13.83
C ASP A 212 -0.02 19.91 -12.49
N PRO A 213 -1.24 20.48 -12.52
CA PRO A 213 -1.92 20.93 -11.31
C PRO A 213 -2.25 19.78 -10.38
N ASP A 214 -2.46 18.57 -10.90
CA ASP A 214 -2.74 17.41 -10.05
C ASP A 214 -1.50 17.00 -9.23
N VAL A 215 -0.28 17.20 -9.75
CA VAL A 215 0.95 16.91 -9.01
C VAL A 215 1.19 17.95 -7.90
N LEU A 216 0.88 19.22 -8.16
CA LEU A 216 0.94 20.28 -7.14
C LEU A 216 -0.08 20.02 -6.03
N ILE A 217 -1.35 19.78 -6.40
CA ILE A 217 -2.43 19.47 -5.46
C ILE A 217 -2.08 18.21 -4.65
N LEU A 218 -1.61 17.13 -5.28
CA LEU A 218 -1.21 15.90 -4.58
C LEU A 218 -0.28 16.19 -3.39
N LEU A 219 0.62 17.16 -3.55
CA LEU A 219 1.67 17.49 -2.59
C LEU A 219 1.26 18.59 -1.59
N GLY A 220 0.01 19.04 -1.66
CA GLY A 220 -0.52 20.11 -0.80
C GLY A 220 -0.01 21.49 -1.19
N GLU A 221 0.39 21.66 -2.45
CA GLU A 221 0.82 22.93 -3.00
C GLU A 221 -0.36 23.60 -3.71
N THR A 222 -0.49 24.90 -3.53
CA THR A 222 -1.48 25.68 -4.27
C THR A 222 -0.97 25.83 -5.71
N PRO A 223 -1.78 25.52 -6.74
CA PRO A 223 -1.45 25.84 -8.13
C PRO A 223 -1.18 27.34 -8.33
#